data_AF-A0A7C7X5T0-F1
#
_entry.id   AF-A0A7C7X5T0-F1
#
_cell.length_a   1.000
_cell.length_b   1.000
_cell.length_c   1.000
_cell.angle_alpha   90.00
_cell.angle_beta   90.00
_cell.angle_gamma   90.00
#
_symmetry.space_group_name_H-M   'P 1'
#
loop_
_entity.id
_entity.type
_entity.pdbx_description
1 polymer ?
#
loop_
_entity_poly.entity_id
_entity_poly.type
_entity_poly.pdbx_seq_one_letter_code
_entity_poly.pdbx_strand_id
1 'polypeptide(L)'
;MIPGLGGINPKKMQAMMKQMGIKQDEIEAERVIIEKSDGKIIIDNPNVQKIVMQGQESWQITGNSTEEDNSEKDIDLIVKKTGKSEGDAKKALEETGDIAEAILKLSSL
;
A
#
# COMPACT_ATOMS: atom_id res chain seq x y z
N MET A 1 17.25 13.20 -23.70
CA MET A 1 18.59 12.60 -23.46
C MET A 1 19.58 13.74 -23.23
N ILE A 2 20.24 13.77 -22.07
CA ILE A 2 21.29 14.75 -21.77
C ILE A 2 22.65 14.18 -22.24
N PRO A 3 23.44 14.88 -23.05
CA PRO A 3 24.75 14.41 -23.51
C PRO A 3 25.76 14.45 -22.35
N GLY A 4 26.40 13.31 -22.03
CA GLY A 4 27.49 13.26 -21.03
C GLY A 4 27.50 12.05 -20.07
N LEU A 5 26.45 11.22 -20.05
CA LEU A 5 26.38 10.04 -19.16
C LEU A 5 26.86 8.75 -19.84
N GLY A 6 27.96 8.82 -20.59
CA GLY A 6 28.65 7.64 -21.10
C GLY A 6 29.63 7.10 -20.07
N GLY A 7 29.31 5.97 -19.43
CA GLY A 7 30.33 5.06 -18.89
C GLY A 7 30.94 5.38 -17.53
N ILE A 8 30.17 5.93 -16.57
CA ILE A 8 30.65 5.98 -15.19
C ILE A 8 30.76 4.54 -14.65
N ASN A 9 31.98 4.12 -14.29
CA ASN A 9 32.27 2.80 -13.73
C ASN A 9 31.44 2.58 -12.44
N PRO A 10 30.69 1.46 -12.30
CA PRO A 10 29.85 1.16 -11.13
C PRO A 10 30.57 1.31 -9.78
N LYS A 11 31.86 0.94 -9.70
CA LYS A 11 32.66 1.08 -8.48
C LYS A 11 32.94 2.55 -8.13
N LYS A 12 33.13 3.41 -9.13
CA LYS A 12 33.29 4.86 -8.91
C LYS A 12 31.98 5.49 -8.44
N MET A 13 30.85 5.02 -8.97
CA MET A 13 29.53 5.49 -8.54
C MET A 13 29.23 5.11 -7.08
N GLN A 14 29.50 3.86 -6.69
CA GLN A 14 29.38 3.43 -5.28
C GLN A 14 30.28 4.24 -4.34
N ALA A 15 31.54 4.49 -4.73
CA ALA A 15 32.45 5.30 -3.92
C ALA A 15 31.96 6.75 -3.77
N MET A 16 31.44 7.34 -4.84
CA MET A 16 30.85 8.68 -4.85
C MET A 16 29.59 8.75 -3.97
N MET A 17 28.68 7.78 -4.10
CA MET A 17 27.47 7.69 -3.26
C MET A 17 27.82 7.60 -1.77
N LYS A 18 28.82 6.78 -1.42
CA LYS A 18 29.31 6.66 -0.04
C LYS A 18 29.92 7.96 0.48
N GLN A 19 30.67 8.70 -0.35
CA GLN A 19 31.20 10.02 0.00
C GLN A 19 30.10 11.07 0.22
N MET A 20 28.99 10.96 -0.49
CA MET A 20 27.79 11.80 -0.31
C MET A 20 26.94 11.39 0.90
N GLY A 21 27.36 10.38 1.66
CA GLY A 21 26.63 9.87 2.82
C GLY A 21 25.38 9.07 2.45
N ILE A 22 25.25 8.62 1.20
CA ILE A 22 24.16 7.77 0.73
C ILE A 22 24.54 6.31 1.00
N LYS A 23 23.71 5.62 1.78
CA LYS A 23 23.79 4.16 2.00
C LYS A 23 22.61 3.49 1.32
N GLN A 24 22.85 2.34 0.70
CA GLN A 24 21.82 1.55 0.06
C GLN A 24 21.96 0.11 0.54
N ASP A 25 20.88 -0.45 1.06
CA ASP A 25 20.81 -1.81 1.58
C ASP A 25 19.65 -2.55 0.88
N GLU A 26 19.90 -3.78 0.46
CA GLU A 26 18.85 -4.68 -0.01
C GLU A 26 18.23 -5.41 1.19
N ILE A 27 16.91 -5.50 1.22
CA ILE A 27 16.16 -6.07 2.32
C ILE A 27 15.42 -7.30 1.82
N GLU A 28 15.78 -8.45 2.35
CA GLU A 28 15.06 -9.71 2.12
C GLU A 28 13.73 -9.64 2.87
N ALA A 29 12.63 -9.51 2.13
CA ALA A 29 11.28 -9.45 2.67
C ALA A 29 10.39 -10.48 1.99
N GLU A 30 9.62 -11.24 2.78
CA GLU A 30 8.63 -12.17 2.25
C GLU A 30 7.35 -11.45 1.81
N ARG A 31 7.04 -10.30 2.43
CA ARG A 31 5.82 -9.53 2.19
C ARG A 31 5.98 -8.06 2.60
N VAL A 32 5.36 -7.16 1.84
CA VAL A 32 5.11 -5.76 2.22
C VAL A 32 3.60 -5.54 2.30
N ILE A 33 3.14 -4.91 3.38
CA ILE A 33 1.75 -4.48 3.56
C ILE A 33 1.74 -2.97 3.76
N ILE A 34 1.02 -2.27 2.89
CA ILE A 34 0.75 -0.84 3.03
C ILE A 34 -0.69 -0.72 3.54
N GLU A 35 -0.85 -0.36 4.80
CA GLU A 35 -2.17 -0.10 5.38
C GLU A 35 -2.66 1.29 4.99
N LYS A 36 -3.83 1.35 4.36
CA LYS A 36 -4.57 2.56 4.02
C LYS A 36 -5.79 2.67 4.93
N SER A 37 -6.44 3.84 4.94
CA SER A 37 -7.70 4.03 5.66
C SER A 37 -8.84 3.16 5.10
N ASP A 38 -8.82 2.90 3.80
CA ASP A 38 -9.85 2.19 3.03
C ASP A 38 -9.51 0.72 2.75
N GLY A 39 -8.32 0.26 3.11
CA GLY A 39 -7.90 -1.11 2.83
C GLY A 39 -6.40 -1.33 2.99
N LYS A 40 -5.88 -2.34 2.29
CA LYS A 40 -4.46 -2.70 2.31
C LYS A 40 -3.98 -2.95 0.89
N ILE A 41 -2.74 -2.56 0.62
CA ILE A 41 -1.99 -3.04 -0.55
C ILE A 41 -1.00 -4.08 -0.06
N ILE A 42 -1.06 -5.28 -0.63
CA ILE A 42 -0.23 -6.42 -0.25
C ILE A 42 0.67 -6.77 -1.43
N ILE A 43 1.97 -6.87 -1.18
CA ILE A 43 2.98 -7.24 -2.17
C ILE A 43 3.74 -8.45 -1.63
N ASP A 44 3.52 -9.63 -2.23
CA ASP A 44 4.19 -10.87 -1.85
C ASP A 44 5.52 -11.04 -2.62
N ASN A 45 6.54 -11.56 -1.94
CA ASN A 45 7.92 -11.70 -2.42
C ASN A 45 8.47 -10.43 -3.12
N PRO A 46 8.40 -9.25 -2.48
CA PRO A 46 8.86 -8.01 -3.08
C PRO A 46 10.39 -7.94 -3.18
N ASN A 47 10.89 -7.19 -4.17
CA ASN A 47 12.24 -6.62 -4.08
C ASN A 47 12.17 -5.32 -3.28
N VAL A 48 12.91 -5.23 -2.17
CA VAL A 48 12.91 -4.08 -1.26
C VAL A 48 14.32 -3.51 -1.14
N GLN A 49 14.46 -2.21 -1.38
CA GLN A 49 15.71 -1.48 -1.22
C GLN A 49 15.51 -0.32 -0.25
N LYS A 50 16.36 -0.24 0.76
CA LYS A 50 16.44 0.88 1.71
C LYS A 50 17.56 1.82 1.28
N ILE A 51 17.26 3.10 1.19
CA ILE A 51 18.22 4.16 0.88
C ILE A 51 18.23 5.14 2.05
N VAL A 52 19.41 5.42 2.60
CA VAL A 52 19.59 6.41 3.68
C VAL A 52 20.41 7.58 3.14
N MET A 53 19.83 8.78 3.16
CA MET A 53 20.46 10.02 2.73
C MET A 53 20.29 11.08 3.80
N GLN A 54 21.41 11.63 4.31
CA GLN A 54 21.40 12.69 5.34
C GLN A 54 20.56 12.34 6.60
N GLY A 55 20.48 11.06 6.95
CA GLY A 55 19.69 10.58 8.09
C GLY A 55 18.20 10.35 7.78
N GLN A 56 17.74 10.67 6.58
CA GLN A 56 16.40 10.32 6.11
C GLN A 56 16.43 8.97 5.39
N GLU A 57 15.45 8.12 5.70
CA GLU A 57 15.27 6.83 5.05
C GLU A 57 14.23 6.94 3.94
N SER A 58 14.53 6.34 2.79
CA SER A 58 13.58 6.10 1.71
C SER A 58 13.62 4.64 1.31
N TRP A 59 12.49 4.14 0.81
CA TRP A 59 12.30 2.73 0.48
C TRP A 59 11.79 2.64 -0.95
N GLN A 60 12.40 1.74 -1.73
CA GLN A 60 11.93 1.37 -3.06
C GLN A 60 11.44 -0.07 -3.00
N ILE A 61 10.18 -0.26 -3.33
CA ILE A 61 9.50 -1.56 -3.32
C ILE A 61 9.05 -1.86 -4.74
N THR A 62 9.34 -3.05 -5.24
CA THR A 62 8.90 -3.52 -6.57
C THR A 62 8.37 -4.93 -6.45
N GLY A 63 7.18 -5.18 -7.00
CA GLY A 63 6.52 -6.47 -6.98
C GLY A 63 5.09 -6.37 -7.51
N ASN A 64 4.41 -7.52 -7.61
CA ASN A 64 3.00 -7.57 -7.94
C ASN A 64 2.17 -7.28 -6.68
N SER A 65 1.22 -6.36 -6.78
CA SER A 65 0.36 -5.96 -5.67
C SER A 65 -1.06 -6.51 -5.80
N THR A 66 -1.67 -6.86 -4.67
CA THR A 66 -3.11 -7.11 -4.51
C THR A 66 -3.70 -6.08 -3.56
N GLU A 67 -4.94 -5.66 -3.78
CA GLU A 67 -5.67 -4.78 -2.86
C GLU A 67 -6.71 -5.58 -2.07
N GLU A 68 -6.77 -5.35 -0.77
CA GLU A 68 -7.85 -5.82 0.12
C GLU A 68 -8.61 -4.60 0.62
N ASP A 69 -9.88 -4.47 0.27
CA ASP A 69 -10.74 -3.40 0.78
C ASP A 69 -11.20 -3.72 2.21
N ASN A 70 -11.32 -2.69 3.06
CA ASN A 70 -11.93 -2.85 4.40
C ASN A 70 -13.45 -3.11 4.35
N SER A 71 -14.03 -3.18 3.14
CA SER A 71 -15.46 -3.36 2.89
C SER A 71 -16.03 -4.59 3.60
N GLU A 72 -15.28 -5.68 3.76
CA GLU A 72 -15.78 -6.88 4.47
C GLU A 72 -16.12 -6.60 5.95
N LYS A 73 -15.32 -5.78 6.65
CA LYS A 73 -15.60 -5.42 8.04
C LYS A 73 -16.81 -4.51 8.14
N ASP A 74 -16.94 -3.59 7.20
CA ASP A 74 -18.05 -2.66 7.14
C ASP A 74 -19.36 -3.38 6.80
N ILE A 75 -19.31 -4.33 5.85
CA ILE A 75 -20.41 -5.23 5.51
C ILE A 75 -20.84 -6.04 6.72
N ASP A 76 -19.92 -6.66 7.46
CA ASP A 76 -20.24 -7.41 8.68
C ASP A 76 -20.89 -6.51 9.75
N LEU A 77 -20.40 -5.28 9.90
CA LEU A 77 -21.00 -4.30 10.82
C LEU A 77 -22.44 -3.96 10.41
N ILE A 78 -22.68 -3.72 9.13
CA ILE A 78 -23.99 -3.41 8.57
C ILE A 78 -24.94 -4.60 8.76
N VAL A 79 -24.51 -5.82 8.42
CA VAL A 79 -25.28 -7.06 8.61
C VAL A 79 -25.65 -7.23 10.08
N LYS A 80 -24.69 -7.08 11.01
CA LYS A 80 -24.95 -7.19 12.46
C LYS A 80 -25.93 -6.14 12.99
N LYS A 81 -25.92 -4.93 12.43
CA LYS A 81 -26.78 -3.83 12.88
C LYS A 81 -28.18 -3.86 12.26
N THR A 82 -28.30 -4.35 11.04
CA THR A 82 -29.54 -4.29 10.25
C THR A 82 -30.25 -5.64 10.17
N GLY A 83 -29.54 -6.75 10.38
CA GLY A 83 -30.03 -8.11 10.18
C GLY A 83 -30.27 -8.49 8.72
N LYS A 84 -29.87 -7.64 7.76
CA LYS A 84 -30.03 -7.89 6.31
C LYS A 84 -28.90 -8.80 5.79
N SER A 85 -29.04 -9.27 4.54
CA SER A 85 -28.05 -10.14 3.93
C SER A 85 -26.74 -9.40 3.61
N GLU A 86 -25.62 -10.12 3.52
CA GLU A 86 -24.33 -9.56 3.06
C GLU A 86 -24.45 -8.89 1.69
N GLY A 87 -25.27 -9.44 0.79
CA GLY A 87 -25.52 -8.86 -0.53
C GLY A 87 -26.22 -7.49 -0.45
N ASP A 88 -27.17 -7.33 0.47
CA ASP A 88 -27.85 -6.06 0.69
C ASP A 88 -26.92 -5.04 1.37
N ALA A 89 -26.14 -5.50 2.36
CA ALA A 89 -25.14 -4.68 3.05
C ALA A 89 -24.06 -4.17 2.08
N LYS A 90 -23.54 -5.04 1.22
CA LYS A 90 -22.55 -4.68 0.19
C LYS A 90 -23.10 -3.64 -0.77
N LYS A 91 -24.30 -3.87 -1.33
CA LYS A 91 -24.94 -2.89 -2.22
C LYS A 91 -25.19 -1.55 -1.54
N ALA A 92 -25.68 -1.56 -0.30
CA ALA A 92 -25.93 -0.33 0.43
C ALA A 92 -24.63 0.46 0.66
N LEU A 93 -23.55 -0.22 1.05
CA LEU A 93 -22.24 0.40 1.25
C LEU A 93 -21.61 0.91 -0.05
N GLU A 94 -21.74 0.17 -1.15
CA GLU A 94 -21.29 0.61 -2.49
C GLU A 94 -22.06 1.83 -2.99
N GLU A 95 -23.37 1.92 -2.68
CA GLU A 95 -24.22 3.04 -3.09
C GLU A 95 -24.04 4.29 -2.23
N THR A 96 -23.78 4.16 -0.92
CA THR A 96 -23.64 5.29 -0.01
C THR A 96 -22.20 5.74 0.19
N GLY A 97 -21.23 4.82 0.10
CA GLY A 97 -19.83 5.07 0.49
C GLY A 97 -19.64 5.38 1.98
N ASP A 98 -20.71 5.28 2.78
CA ASP A 98 -20.73 5.58 4.22
C ASP A 98 -21.52 4.50 4.96
N ILE A 99 -20.92 3.96 6.02
CA ILE A 99 -21.46 2.86 6.82
C ILE A 99 -22.73 3.28 7.56
N ALA A 100 -22.74 4.49 8.15
CA ALA A 100 -23.88 4.96 8.92
C ALA A 100 -25.09 5.19 8.00
N GLU A 101 -24.85 5.77 6.83
CA GLU A 101 -25.88 5.95 5.81
C GLU A 101 -26.39 4.61 5.27
N ALA A 102 -25.50 3.63 5.05
CA ALA A 102 -25.87 2.27 4.65
C ALA A 102 -26.75 1.58 5.72
N ILE A 103 -26.40 1.70 7.01
CA ILE A 103 -27.19 1.16 8.12
C ILE A 103 -28.57 1.82 8.17
N LEU A 104 -28.64 3.16 8.09
CA LEU A 104 -29.90 3.90 8.12
C LEU A 104 -30.81 3.50 6.95
N LYS A 105 -30.25 3.41 5.75
CA LYS A 105 -30.97 3.00 4.53
C LYS A 105 -31.56 1.61 4.67
N LEU A 106 -30.79 0.64 5.16
CA LEU A 106 -31.24 -0.74 5.32
C LEU A 106 -32.16 -0.96 6.53
N SER A 107 -32.06 -0.12 7.55
CA SER A 107 -32.95 -0.16 8.73
C SER A 107 -34.30 0.51 8.47
N SER A 108 -34.40 1.32 7.41
CA SER A 108 -35.64 2.00 6.99
C SER A 108 -36.46 1.18 5.99
N LEU A 109 -35.97 -0.02 5.61
CA LEU A 109 -36.61 -0.99 4.70
C LEU A 109 -37.20 -2.16 5.47
#